data_AF-A0A531KW77-F1
#
_entry.id   AF-A0A531KW77-F1
#
_cell.length_a   1.000
_cell.length_b   1.000
_cell.length_c   1.000
_cell.angle_alpha   90.00
_cell.angle_beta   90.00
_cell.angle_gamma   90.00
#
_symmetry.space_group_name_H-M   'P 1'
#
loop_
_entity.id
_entity.type
_entity.pdbx_description
1 polymer ?
#
loop_
_entity_poly.entity_id
_entity_poly.type
_entity_poly.pdbx_seq_one_letter_code
_entity_poly.pdbx_strand_id
1 'polypeptide(L)'
;MTAKSSPLFLGIDTGGTYTDAVLWSEAGGANGKVLAKAKALTTRHDLAVGISGAVDAVLQKAATDPAAIKLVSMSTTLATNALVEGQGGRVALVMIGFAEGDLARDGLKAALGTDPVVFCSGGHDVHGNAAKLDLSGLEAALPELGASVSGFAVCAYFATRNPAHELAARDLIREKTGLPVTASHELSAKLGGPRRALTTLLNAR
;
A
#
# COMPACT_ATOMS: atom_id res chain seq x y z
N MET A 1 27.87 -38.27 6.98
CA MET A 1 27.20 -37.38 6.02
C MET A 1 25.81 -37.08 6.58
N THR A 2 25.59 -35.91 7.16
CA THR A 2 24.26 -35.49 7.62
C THR A 2 23.42 -35.19 6.38
N ALA A 3 22.29 -35.88 6.23
CA ALA A 3 21.35 -35.62 5.14
C ALA A 3 21.00 -34.12 5.15
N LYS A 4 21.21 -33.43 4.01
CA LYS A 4 20.76 -32.05 3.86
C LYS A 4 19.25 -32.04 4.07
N SER A 5 18.80 -31.39 5.14
CA SER A 5 17.39 -31.08 5.35
C SER A 5 16.87 -30.34 4.12
N SER A 6 15.79 -30.85 3.53
CA SER A 6 15.12 -30.19 2.41
C SER A 6 14.62 -28.82 2.86
N PRO A 7 14.76 -27.78 2.03
CA PRO A 7 14.35 -26.43 2.39
C PRO A 7 12.86 -26.38 2.74
N LEU A 8 12.53 -25.55 3.73
CA LEU A 8 11.17 -25.36 4.23
C LEU A 8 10.67 -23.96 3.89
N PHE A 9 9.39 -23.88 3.56
CA PHE A 9 8.72 -22.68 3.10
C PHE A 9 7.44 -22.51 3.90
N LEU A 10 7.22 -21.30 4.42
CA LEU A 10 6.06 -20.97 5.22
C LEU A 10 5.13 -20.08 4.38
N GLY A 11 3.93 -20.57 4.10
CA GLY A 11 2.83 -19.77 3.55
C GLY A 11 1.95 -19.26 4.68
N ILE A 12 1.59 -17.98 4.65
CA ILE A 12 0.66 -17.34 5.59
C ILE A 12 -0.43 -16.67 4.77
N ASP A 13 -1.69 -16.90 5.11
CA ASP A 13 -2.83 -16.19 4.51
C ASP A 13 -3.69 -15.56 5.59
N THR A 14 -3.71 -14.23 5.63
CA THR A 14 -4.47 -13.47 6.65
C THR A 14 -5.80 -13.01 6.07
N GLY A 15 -6.89 -13.64 6.51
CA GLY A 15 -8.25 -13.23 6.21
C GLY A 15 -8.88 -12.35 7.29
N GLY A 16 -10.12 -11.90 7.05
CA GLY A 16 -10.87 -11.10 8.02
C GLY A 16 -11.30 -11.84 9.30
N THR A 17 -11.32 -13.18 9.26
CA THR A 17 -11.77 -14.03 10.38
C THR A 17 -10.67 -14.94 10.89
N TYR A 18 -9.91 -15.54 9.97
CA TYR A 18 -8.86 -16.49 10.30
C TYR A 18 -7.57 -16.14 9.58
N THR A 19 -6.46 -16.47 10.24
CA THR A 19 -5.13 -16.51 9.67
C THR A 19 -4.72 -17.98 9.51
N ASP A 20 -4.40 -18.37 8.28
CA ASP A 20 -3.98 -19.70 7.91
C ASP A 20 -2.45 -19.74 7.77
N ALA A 21 -1.81 -20.81 8.25
CA ALA A 21 -0.38 -21.06 8.07
C ALA A 21 -0.15 -22.47 7.52
N VAL A 22 0.73 -22.58 6.53
CA VAL A 22 1.09 -23.84 5.86
C VAL A 22 2.60 -23.96 5.80
N LEU A 23 3.13 -25.07 6.34
CA LEU A 23 4.54 -25.41 6.17
C LEU A 23 4.68 -26.41 5.02
N TRP A 24 5.48 -26.06 4.02
CA TRP A 24 5.69 -26.85 2.81
C TRP A 24 7.18 -27.13 2.58
N SER A 25 7.49 -28.27 1.97
CA SER A 25 8.85 -28.70 1.63
C SER A 25 8.94 -29.24 0.21
N GLU A 26 10.07 -29.00 -0.44
CA GLU A 26 10.39 -29.57 -1.76
C GLU A 26 10.64 -31.08 -1.74
N ALA A 27 10.75 -31.70 -0.55
CA ALA A 27 11.02 -33.14 -0.39
C ALA A 27 9.95 -34.07 -1.03
N GLY A 28 8.79 -33.53 -1.42
CA GLY A 28 7.68 -34.27 -2.03
C GLY A 28 7.72 -34.39 -3.57
N GLY A 29 8.83 -34.04 -4.22
CA GLY A 29 8.94 -34.07 -5.69
C GLY A 29 8.33 -32.81 -6.33
N ALA A 30 7.83 -32.92 -7.57
CA ALA A 30 7.42 -31.75 -8.38
C ALA A 30 6.33 -30.85 -7.74
N ASN A 31 5.51 -31.40 -6.83
CA ASN A 31 4.46 -30.65 -6.13
C ASN A 31 4.85 -30.29 -4.68
N GLY A 32 6.04 -30.72 -4.24
CA GLY A 32 6.47 -30.75 -2.85
C GLY A 32 5.47 -31.43 -1.92
N LYS A 33 5.59 -31.15 -0.62
CA LYS A 33 4.80 -31.78 0.45
C LYS A 33 4.42 -30.75 1.49
N VAL A 34 3.12 -30.68 1.81
CA VAL A 34 2.65 -29.98 3.01
C VAL A 34 2.99 -30.81 4.23
N LEU A 35 3.80 -30.25 5.13
CA LEU A 35 4.22 -30.89 6.37
C LEU A 35 3.20 -30.66 7.49
N ALA A 36 2.64 -29.46 7.57
CA ALA A 36 1.61 -29.12 8.55
C ALA A 36 0.76 -27.94 8.07
N LYS A 37 -0.42 -27.83 8.68
CA LYS A 37 -1.32 -26.68 8.56
C LYS A 37 -1.80 -26.26 9.94
N ALA A 38 -1.94 -24.96 10.15
CA ALA A 38 -2.57 -24.40 11.33
C ALA A 38 -3.43 -23.19 10.97
N LYS A 39 -4.30 -22.85 11.91
CA LYS A 39 -5.26 -21.76 11.80
C LYS A 39 -5.39 -21.10 13.15
N ALA A 40 -5.40 -19.78 13.16
CA ALA A 40 -5.71 -18.96 14.32
C ALA A 40 -6.79 -17.95 13.95
N LEU A 41 -7.52 -17.43 14.94
CA LEU A 41 -8.40 -16.28 14.72
C LEU A 41 -7.58 -15.06 14.32
N THR A 42 -8.07 -14.28 13.36
CA THR A 42 -7.45 -13.00 13.01
C THR A 42 -7.75 -11.98 14.10
N THR A 43 -6.71 -11.50 14.76
CA THR A 43 -6.81 -10.42 15.75
C THR A 43 -6.75 -9.08 15.01
N ARG A 44 -7.90 -8.54 14.58
CA ARG A 44 -7.93 -7.34 13.70
C ARG A 44 -7.23 -6.10 14.27
N HIS A 45 -7.27 -5.91 15.58
CA HIS A 45 -6.62 -4.77 16.24
C HIS A 45 -5.10 -4.98 16.43
N ASP A 46 -4.61 -6.21 16.27
CA ASP A 46 -3.19 -6.55 16.32
C ASP A 46 -2.95 -7.83 15.51
N LEU A 47 -2.69 -7.66 14.21
CA LEU A 47 -2.51 -8.78 13.29
C LEU A 47 -1.34 -9.67 13.68
N ALA A 48 -0.34 -9.13 14.38
CA ALA A 48 0.83 -9.89 14.80
C ALA A 48 0.44 -11.06 15.71
N VAL A 49 -0.55 -10.87 16.58
CA VAL A 49 -1.05 -11.93 17.48
C VAL A 49 -1.69 -13.09 16.71
N GLY A 50 -2.53 -12.78 15.72
CA GLY A 50 -3.18 -13.80 14.90
C GLY A 50 -2.18 -14.56 14.03
N ILE A 51 -1.24 -13.82 13.43
CA ILE A 51 -0.17 -14.39 12.60
C ILE A 51 0.76 -15.27 13.43
N SER A 52 1.28 -14.77 14.56
CA SER A 52 2.18 -15.55 15.41
C SER A 52 1.50 -16.82 15.93
N GLY A 53 0.23 -16.72 16.35
CA GLY A 53 -0.53 -17.89 16.79
C GLY A 53 -0.68 -18.97 15.71
N ALA A 54 -0.90 -18.59 14.44
CA ALA A 54 -0.95 -19.54 13.34
C ALA A 54 0.43 -20.15 13.04
N VAL A 55 1.49 -19.34 13.08
CA VAL A 55 2.87 -19.76 12.82
C VAL A 55 3.38 -20.72 13.90
N ASP A 56 3.20 -20.39 15.18
CA ASP A 56 3.61 -21.22 16.31
C ASP A 56 2.90 -22.58 16.26
N ALA A 57 1.60 -22.58 15.97
CA ALA A 57 0.82 -23.81 15.87
C ALA A 57 1.26 -24.70 14.70
N VAL A 58 1.66 -24.13 13.54
CA VAL A 58 2.11 -24.94 12.40
C VAL A 58 3.50 -25.54 12.66
N LEU A 59 4.39 -24.76 13.27
CA LEU A 59 5.74 -25.20 13.65
C LEU A 59 5.72 -26.30 14.71
N GLN A 60 4.86 -26.13 15.73
CA GLN A 60 4.67 -27.13 16.78
C GLN A 60 4.14 -28.45 16.20
N LYS A 61 3.15 -28.40 15.31
CA LYS A 61 2.61 -29.60 14.63
C LYS A 61 3.64 -30.30 13.75
N ALA A 62 4.49 -29.54 13.08
CA ALA A 62 5.55 -30.08 12.24
C ALA A 62 6.81 -30.50 13.02
N ALA A 63 6.88 -30.21 14.33
CA ALA A 63 8.07 -30.39 15.17
C ALA A 63 9.36 -29.88 14.49
N THR A 64 9.27 -28.67 13.92
CA THR A 64 10.32 -28.09 13.06
C THR A 64 10.91 -26.84 13.71
N ASP A 65 12.23 -26.70 13.61
CA ASP A 65 12.96 -25.48 13.98
C ASP A 65 12.68 -24.34 12.97
N PRO A 66 12.19 -23.17 13.41
CA PRO A 66 12.02 -21.99 12.55
C PRO A 66 13.26 -21.63 11.71
N ALA A 67 14.47 -21.89 12.20
CA ALA A 67 15.71 -21.60 11.48
C ALA A 67 15.87 -22.39 10.17
N ALA A 68 15.08 -23.46 9.98
CA ALA A 68 15.04 -24.23 8.74
C ALA A 68 14.20 -23.57 7.63
N ILE A 69 13.37 -22.57 7.95
CA ILE A 69 12.55 -21.85 6.97
C ILE A 69 13.44 -20.94 6.11
N LYS A 70 13.34 -21.11 4.80
CA LYS A 70 14.09 -20.33 3.80
C LYS A 70 13.33 -19.16 3.23
N LEU A 71 12.01 -19.23 3.25
CA LEU A 71 11.12 -18.21 2.72
C LEU A 71 9.82 -18.20 3.50
N VAL A 72 9.34 -16.99 3.79
CA VAL A 72 7.97 -16.74 4.24
C VAL A 72 7.24 -16.03 3.10
N SER A 73 6.14 -16.61 2.64
CA SER A 73 5.23 -16.01 1.67
C SER A 73 3.95 -15.63 2.39
N MET A 74 3.59 -14.35 2.37
CA MET A 74 2.41 -13.84 3.04
C MET A 74 1.42 -13.28 2.03
N SER A 75 0.18 -13.74 2.10
CA SER A 75 -0.99 -13.17 1.44
C SER A 75 -1.97 -12.61 2.46
N THR A 76 -2.80 -11.67 2.03
CA THR A 76 -3.87 -11.12 2.86
C THR A 76 -5.02 -10.64 1.99
N THR A 77 -6.24 -10.78 2.49
CA THR A 77 -7.45 -10.20 1.89
C THR A 77 -7.90 -8.94 2.62
N LEU A 78 -7.19 -8.51 3.66
CA LEU A 78 -7.58 -7.36 4.47
C LEU A 78 -7.62 -6.07 3.64
N ALA A 79 -6.62 -5.85 2.79
CA ALA A 79 -6.57 -4.66 1.93
C ALA A 79 -7.72 -4.63 0.92
N THR A 80 -8.03 -5.77 0.29
CA THR A 80 -9.12 -5.84 -0.68
C THR A 80 -10.49 -5.68 -0.01
N ASN A 81 -10.67 -6.26 1.18
CA ASN A 81 -11.92 -6.13 1.93
C ASN A 81 -12.10 -4.69 2.42
N ALA A 82 -11.04 -4.06 2.91
CA ALA A 82 -11.06 -2.66 3.32
C ALA A 82 -11.54 -1.75 2.19
N LEU A 83 -11.04 -1.96 0.97
CA LEU A 83 -11.48 -1.22 -0.20
C LEU A 83 -12.96 -1.45 -0.55
N VAL A 84 -13.42 -2.70 -0.54
CA VAL A 84 -14.81 -3.06 -0.88
C VAL A 84 -15.79 -2.58 0.20
N GLU A 85 -15.40 -2.66 1.46
CA GLU A 85 -16.20 -2.25 2.62
C GLU A 85 -16.10 -0.74 2.91
N GLY A 86 -15.28 0.00 2.14
CA GLY A 86 -15.04 1.43 2.35
C GLY A 86 -14.34 1.76 3.66
N GLN A 87 -13.61 0.80 4.23
CA GLN A 87 -12.83 0.96 5.45
C GLN A 87 -11.44 1.49 5.08
N GLY A 88 -11.05 2.62 5.68
CA GLY A 88 -9.77 3.26 5.44
C GLY A 88 -9.76 4.65 6.06
N GLY A 89 -8.57 5.21 6.20
CA GLY A 89 -8.42 6.58 6.64
C GLY A 89 -8.99 7.57 5.62
N ARG A 90 -9.50 8.71 6.12
CA ARG A 90 -9.76 9.86 5.25
C ARG A 90 -8.41 10.37 4.76
N VAL A 91 -8.29 10.67 3.47
CA VAL A 91 -7.03 11.15 2.88
C VAL A 91 -7.26 12.41 2.06
N ALA A 92 -6.23 13.24 1.89
CA ALA A 92 -6.30 14.39 0.97
C ALA A 92 -5.58 14.08 -0.34
N LEU A 93 -6.25 14.34 -1.47
CA LEU A 93 -5.65 14.21 -2.80
C LEU A 93 -5.06 15.55 -3.26
N VAL A 94 -3.77 15.60 -3.50
CA VAL A 94 -3.09 16.75 -4.11
C VAL A 94 -2.86 16.45 -5.59
N MET A 95 -3.48 17.24 -6.46
CA MET A 95 -3.35 17.14 -7.91
C MET A 95 -2.58 18.33 -8.47
N ILE A 96 -1.36 18.09 -8.97
CA ILE A 96 -0.46 19.14 -9.47
C ILE A 96 -0.45 19.13 -11.01
N GLY A 97 -0.89 20.23 -11.61
CA GLY A 97 -0.96 20.39 -13.08
C GLY A 97 -2.14 19.67 -13.74
N PHE A 98 -3.18 19.33 -12.97
CA PHE A 98 -4.43 18.73 -13.45
C PHE A 98 -5.56 19.76 -13.47
N ALA A 99 -6.57 19.50 -14.31
CA ALA A 99 -7.81 20.27 -14.29
C ALA A 99 -8.88 19.53 -13.46
N GLU A 100 -9.89 20.24 -12.96
CA GLU A 100 -10.99 19.62 -12.20
C GLU A 100 -11.71 18.52 -12.99
N GLY A 101 -11.80 18.66 -14.32
CA GLY A 101 -12.39 17.66 -15.21
C GLY A 101 -11.67 16.30 -15.19
N ASP A 102 -10.41 16.25 -14.77
CA ASP A 102 -9.66 14.99 -14.66
C ASP A 102 -10.19 14.08 -13.56
N LEU A 103 -10.89 14.62 -12.54
CA LEU A 103 -11.55 13.81 -11.51
C LEU A 103 -12.62 12.88 -12.11
N ALA A 104 -13.28 13.28 -13.19
CA ALA A 104 -14.33 12.48 -13.81
C ALA A 104 -13.81 11.23 -14.54
N ARG A 105 -12.49 11.05 -14.62
CA ARG A 105 -11.84 9.98 -15.41
C ARG A 105 -11.41 8.82 -14.53
N ASP A 106 -11.35 7.63 -15.15
CA ASP A 106 -10.85 6.39 -14.53
C ASP A 106 -11.50 6.01 -13.18
N GLY A 107 -12.68 6.56 -12.85
CA GLY A 107 -13.37 6.31 -11.58
C GLY A 107 -12.81 7.12 -10.39
N LEU A 108 -11.92 8.08 -10.62
CA LEU A 108 -11.25 8.85 -9.56
C LEU A 108 -12.25 9.60 -8.66
N LYS A 109 -13.23 10.30 -9.22
CA LYS A 109 -14.26 11.02 -8.46
C LYS A 109 -15.08 10.10 -7.55
N ALA A 110 -15.40 8.90 -8.01
CA ALA A 110 -16.16 7.93 -7.22
C ALA A 110 -15.32 7.42 -6.03
N ALA A 111 -14.04 7.13 -6.25
CA ALA A 111 -13.14 6.68 -5.18
C ALA A 111 -12.75 7.80 -4.20
N LEU A 112 -12.70 9.05 -4.66
CA LEU A 112 -12.49 10.23 -3.83
C LEU A 112 -13.68 10.45 -2.89
N GLY A 113 -14.91 10.33 -3.38
CA GLY A 113 -16.10 10.53 -2.55
C GLY A 113 -16.16 11.93 -1.96
N THR A 114 -16.03 12.05 -0.63
CA THR A 114 -16.02 13.31 0.12
C THR A 114 -14.64 13.69 0.67
N ASP A 115 -13.61 12.97 0.24
CA ASP A 115 -12.22 13.27 0.60
C ASP A 115 -11.77 14.58 -0.05
N PRO A 116 -11.01 15.42 0.68
CA PRO A 116 -10.59 16.70 0.17
C PRO A 116 -9.62 16.54 -1.01
N VAL A 117 -9.74 17.46 -1.97
CA VAL A 117 -8.82 17.59 -3.10
C VAL A 117 -8.25 19.00 -3.14
N VAL A 118 -6.94 19.10 -3.36
CA VAL A 118 -6.23 20.36 -3.53
C VAL A 118 -5.59 20.37 -4.92
N PHE A 119 -5.97 21.36 -5.73
CA PHE A 119 -5.34 21.58 -7.03
C PHE A 119 -4.19 22.58 -6.89
N CYS A 120 -3.03 22.21 -7.43
CA CYS A 120 -1.85 23.06 -7.49
C CYS A 120 -1.44 23.28 -8.94
N SER A 121 -0.96 24.47 -9.28
CA SER A 121 -0.38 24.71 -10.59
C SER A 121 1.04 24.14 -10.67
N GLY A 122 1.48 23.78 -11.87
CA GLY A 122 2.76 23.11 -12.11
C GLY A 122 2.58 21.90 -13.03
N GLY A 123 3.15 20.77 -12.65
CA GLY A 123 3.25 19.57 -13.48
C GLY A 123 4.41 19.65 -14.49
N HIS A 124 4.51 18.62 -15.33
CA HIS A 124 5.56 18.52 -16.34
C HIS A 124 4.96 18.25 -17.71
N ASP A 125 5.69 18.59 -18.77
CA ASP A 125 5.33 18.20 -20.13
C ASP A 125 5.73 16.73 -20.44
N VAL A 126 5.46 16.30 -21.68
CA VAL A 126 5.76 14.93 -22.14
C VAL A 126 7.26 14.58 -22.12
N HIS A 127 8.12 15.60 -22.09
CA HIS A 127 9.58 15.48 -22.03
C HIS A 127 10.12 15.56 -20.59
N GLY A 128 9.26 15.84 -19.60
CA GLY A 128 9.64 15.98 -18.19
C GLY A 128 10.10 17.39 -17.81
N ASN A 129 9.91 18.39 -18.68
CA ASN A 129 10.21 19.78 -18.34
C ASN A 129 9.16 20.31 -17.36
N ALA A 130 9.62 20.85 -16.24
CA ALA A 130 8.76 21.37 -15.19
C ALA A 130 8.16 22.73 -15.56
N ALA A 131 6.84 22.84 -15.42
CA ALA A 131 6.18 24.14 -15.35
C ALA A 131 6.44 24.79 -13.97
N LYS A 132 6.16 26.09 -13.83
CA LYS A 132 6.29 26.77 -12.54
C LYS A 132 5.34 26.15 -11.52
N LEU A 133 5.90 25.58 -10.44
CA LEU A 133 5.14 25.02 -9.32
C LEU A 133 4.62 26.13 -8.41
N ASP A 134 3.35 26.02 -8.01
CA ASP A 134 2.76 26.84 -6.95
C ASP A 134 2.04 25.95 -5.94
N LEU A 135 2.59 25.90 -4.72
CA LEU A 135 2.04 25.15 -3.60
C LEU A 135 1.36 26.05 -2.55
N SER A 136 1.20 27.35 -2.81
CA SER A 136 0.63 28.28 -1.83
C SER A 136 -0.76 27.87 -1.35
N GLY A 137 -1.62 27.40 -2.27
CA GLY A 137 -2.95 26.87 -1.94
C GLY A 137 -2.89 25.59 -1.10
N LEU A 138 -1.90 24.73 -1.34
CA LEU A 138 -1.66 23.56 -0.48
C LEU A 138 -1.22 24.00 0.90
N GLU A 139 -0.20 24.85 1.00
CA GLU A 139 0.33 25.33 2.28
C GLU A 139 -0.76 25.96 3.16
N ALA A 140 -1.67 26.74 2.56
CA ALA A 140 -2.79 27.34 3.26
C ALA A 140 -3.82 26.31 3.77
N ALA A 141 -4.00 25.19 3.07
CA ALA A 141 -4.95 24.14 3.45
C ALA A 141 -4.39 23.14 4.49
N LEU A 142 -3.06 23.03 4.62
CA LEU A 142 -2.42 22.02 5.49
C LEU A 142 -2.83 22.08 6.96
N PRO A 143 -3.05 23.24 7.61
CA PRO A 143 -3.47 23.28 9.01
C PRO A 143 -4.81 22.57 9.26
N GLU A 144 -5.79 22.75 8.37
CA GLU A 144 -7.11 22.09 8.48
C GLU A 144 -7.04 20.62 8.04
N LEU A 145 -6.32 20.34 6.95
CA LEU A 145 -6.16 18.97 6.45
C LEU A 145 -5.43 18.09 7.45
N GLY A 146 -4.34 18.60 8.05
CA GLY A 146 -3.55 17.86 9.05
C GLY A 146 -4.35 17.41 10.28
N ALA A 147 -5.45 18.10 10.61
CA ALA A 147 -6.34 17.71 11.70
C ALA A 147 -7.49 16.79 11.27
N SER A 148 -7.76 16.67 9.96
CA SER A 148 -8.98 16.03 9.44
C SER A 148 -8.72 14.81 8.54
N VAL A 149 -7.48 14.59 8.10
CA VAL A 149 -7.07 13.41 7.31
C VAL A 149 -5.99 12.62 8.01
N SER A 150 -5.87 11.35 7.64
CA SER A 150 -4.85 10.41 8.13
C SER A 150 -3.60 10.35 7.25
N GLY A 151 -3.66 10.90 6.03
CA GLY A 151 -2.56 10.90 5.07
C GLY A 151 -2.89 11.66 3.78
N PHE A 152 -1.89 11.76 2.90
CA PHE A 152 -1.99 12.48 1.64
C PHE A 152 -1.60 11.60 0.45
N ALA A 153 -2.35 11.72 -0.64
CA ALA A 153 -1.99 11.19 -1.95
C ALA A 153 -1.54 12.34 -2.84
N VAL A 154 -0.34 12.26 -3.43
CA VAL A 154 0.19 13.31 -4.30
C VAL A 154 0.38 12.77 -5.71
N CYS A 155 -0.25 13.43 -6.69
CA CYS A 155 -0.10 13.10 -8.10
C CYS A 155 0.22 14.37 -8.89
N ALA A 156 1.34 14.38 -9.62
CA ALA A 156 1.68 15.43 -10.56
C ALA A 156 1.64 14.93 -12.02
N TYR A 157 1.25 15.83 -12.92
CA TYR A 157 1.26 15.56 -14.36
C TYR A 157 2.68 15.20 -14.82
N PHE A 158 2.81 14.10 -15.57
CA PHE A 158 4.09 13.51 -16.03
C PHE A 158 5.16 13.27 -14.93
N ALA A 159 4.75 13.04 -13.68
CA ALA A 159 5.69 12.74 -12.59
C ALA A 159 6.55 11.48 -12.81
N THR A 160 6.12 10.57 -13.68
CA THR A 160 6.90 9.39 -14.08
C THR A 160 8.14 9.74 -14.91
N ARG A 161 8.18 10.94 -15.50
CA ARG A 161 9.35 11.49 -16.19
C ARG A 161 10.21 12.31 -15.25
N ASN A 162 9.57 13.11 -14.40
CA ASN A 162 10.23 13.99 -13.45
C ASN A 162 9.38 14.09 -12.17
N PRO A 163 9.82 13.51 -11.04
CA PRO A 163 9.03 13.51 -9.81
C PRO A 163 9.18 14.79 -8.97
N ALA A 164 9.93 15.80 -9.42
CA ALA A 164 10.32 16.96 -8.62
C ALA A 164 9.14 17.64 -7.91
N HIS A 165 8.02 17.84 -8.60
CA HIS A 165 6.83 18.46 -7.98
C HIS A 165 6.15 17.58 -6.94
N GLU A 166 6.14 16.25 -7.12
CA GLU A 166 5.58 15.34 -6.10
C GLU A 166 6.47 15.32 -4.86
N LEU A 167 7.79 15.33 -5.04
CA LEU A 167 8.76 15.40 -3.95
C LEU A 167 8.62 16.70 -3.17
N ALA A 168 8.53 17.84 -3.86
CA ALA A 168 8.34 19.15 -3.23
C ALA A 168 7.05 19.22 -2.40
N ALA A 169 5.92 18.75 -2.94
CA ALA A 169 4.66 18.72 -2.20
C ALA A 169 4.72 17.74 -1.02
N ARG A 170 5.32 16.56 -1.19
CA ARG A 170 5.53 15.57 -0.12
C ARG A 170 6.32 16.15 1.03
N ASP A 171 7.44 16.81 0.73
CA ASP A 171 8.34 17.35 1.74
C ASP A 171 7.65 18.48 2.51
N LEU A 172 6.93 19.38 1.81
CA LEU A 172 6.10 20.41 2.44
C LEU A 172 5.02 19.82 3.37
N ILE A 173 4.28 18.82 2.89
CA ILE A 173 3.23 18.16 3.69
C ILE A 173 3.83 17.54 4.95
N ARG A 174 4.93 16.80 4.82
CA ARG A 174 5.60 16.13 5.94
C ARG A 174 6.14 17.14 6.94
N GLU A 175 6.75 18.23 6.46
CA GLU A 175 7.28 19.30 7.31
C GLU A 175 6.18 19.95 8.15
N LYS A 176 5.02 20.25 7.55
CA LYS A 176 3.94 21.00 8.21
C LYS A 176 3.01 20.12 9.05
N THR A 177 2.83 18.85 8.69
CA THR A 177 1.79 17.99 9.30
C THR A 177 2.35 16.74 9.99
N GLY A 178 3.54 16.28 9.61
CA GLY A 178 4.08 14.98 10.05
C GLY A 178 3.33 13.76 9.54
N LEU A 179 2.28 13.92 8.72
CA LEU A 179 1.45 12.82 8.22
C LEU A 179 2.11 12.06 7.06
N PRO A 180 1.75 10.77 6.87
CA PRO A 180 2.24 9.98 5.76
C PRO A 180 1.78 10.56 4.42
N VAL A 181 2.64 10.42 3.41
CA VAL A 181 2.40 10.88 2.05
C VAL A 181 2.79 9.79 1.08
N THR A 182 1.84 9.43 0.21
CA THR A 182 2.02 8.48 -0.89
C THR A 182 2.15 9.26 -2.19
N ALA A 183 3.30 9.15 -2.85
CA ALA A 183 3.56 9.84 -4.12
C ALA A 183 3.35 8.90 -5.31
N SER A 184 2.66 9.37 -6.34
CA SER A 184 2.21 8.51 -7.42
C SER A 184 3.34 7.97 -8.31
N HIS A 185 4.51 8.62 -8.35
CA HIS A 185 5.70 8.11 -9.05
C HIS A 185 6.33 6.89 -8.38
N GLU A 186 6.12 6.69 -7.07
CA GLU A 186 6.66 5.55 -6.31
C GLU A 186 5.84 4.26 -6.58
N LEU A 187 4.57 4.40 -6.98
CA LEU A 187 3.66 3.26 -7.20
C LEU A 187 3.61 2.78 -8.66
N SER A 188 3.74 3.69 -9.62
CA SER A 188 3.58 3.34 -11.04
C SER A 188 4.32 4.29 -11.97
N ALA A 189 5.15 3.69 -12.83
CA ALA A 189 5.84 4.38 -13.93
C ALA A 189 4.98 4.51 -15.21
N LYS A 190 3.74 3.97 -15.22
CA LYS A 190 2.86 4.01 -16.41
C LYS A 190 2.32 5.42 -16.65
N LEU A 191 2.03 5.76 -17.91
CA LEU A 191 1.27 6.97 -18.22
C LEU A 191 -0.21 6.80 -17.84
N GLY A 192 -0.95 7.92 -17.77
CA GLY A 192 -2.37 7.96 -17.37
C GLY A 192 -2.56 8.61 -16.00
N GLY A 193 -2.53 9.94 -15.97
CA GLY A 193 -2.56 10.73 -14.74
C GLY A 193 -3.74 10.46 -13.80
N PRO A 194 -5.01 10.50 -14.26
CA PRO A 194 -6.17 10.22 -13.40
C PRO A 194 -6.16 8.80 -12.82
N ARG A 195 -5.82 7.79 -13.62
CA ARG A 195 -5.63 6.42 -13.15
C ARG A 195 -4.53 6.29 -12.09
N ARG A 196 -3.41 7.01 -12.26
CA ARG A 196 -2.34 7.06 -11.25
C ARG A 196 -2.80 7.74 -9.96
N ALA A 197 -3.52 8.85 -10.08
CA ALA A 197 -4.12 9.51 -8.93
C ALA A 197 -5.07 8.57 -8.17
N LEU A 198 -5.88 7.77 -8.89
CA LEU A 198 -6.72 6.73 -8.27
C LEU A 198 -5.88 5.70 -7.51
N THR A 199 -4.87 5.09 -8.14
CA THR A 199 -4.01 4.11 -7.46
C THR A 199 -3.35 4.70 -6.23
N THR A 200 -2.91 5.95 -6.30
CA THR A 200 -2.25 6.67 -5.21
C THR A 200 -3.20 6.98 -4.07
N LEU A 201 -4.41 7.43 -4.39
CA LEU A 201 -5.49 7.66 -3.43
C LEU A 201 -5.82 6.38 -2.66
N LEU A 202 -6.01 5.26 -3.36
CA LEU A 202 -6.35 4.00 -2.72
C LEU A 202 -5.22 3.44 -1.82
N ASN A 203 -3.96 3.70 -2.16
CA ASN A 203 -2.81 3.28 -1.36
C ASN A 203 -2.50 4.23 -0.19
N ALA A 204 -3.05 5.45 -0.19
CA ALA A 204 -2.87 6.39 0.91
C ALA A 204 -3.86 6.17 2.06
N ARG A 205 -4.94 5.40 1.83
CA ARG A 205 -6.01 5.13 2.80
C ARG A 205 -5.59 4.15 3.90
#